data_AF-A0A3M0I9Q9-F1
#
_entry.id   AF-A0A3M0I9Q9-F1
#
_cell.length_a   1.000
_cell.length_b   1.000
_cell.length_c   1.000
_cell.angle_alpha   90.00
_cell.angle_beta   90.00
_cell.angle_gamma   90.00
#
_symmetry.space_group_name_H-M   'P 1'
#
loop_
_entity.id
_entity.type
_entity.pdbx_description
1 polymer ?
#
loop_
_entity_poly.entity_id
_entity_poly.type
_entity_poly.pdbx_seq_one_letter_code
_entity_poly.pdbx_strand_id
1 'polypeptide(L)'
;MTSTLHDLMIRTPGLPCRLDHEPFFSDQARERAAAVRQCQTCPLRTPCAAYAIETRQAHGVWGGTTAADRRSFRDGRPWRFDEHGQLRLVCGSEAAYRAHFGYREQPCDECTAAHDAHVEAERRARLAVEHEAGGSSRGYHLHRVLGEPACDECKGAQAKRSAADRARGRKSPQRARGGRGVRKSTDTAPGAPADAQTFQRAA
;
A
#
# COMPACT_ATOMS: atom_id res chain seq x y z
N MET A 1 -15.51 -15.53 -22.84
CA MET A 1 -14.10 -15.20 -23.11
C MET A 1 -13.12 -16.32 -22.71
N THR A 2 -13.60 -17.48 -22.22
CA THR A 2 -12.78 -18.66 -21.88
C THR A 2 -12.18 -19.40 -23.10
N SER A 3 -12.77 -19.22 -24.30
CA SER A 3 -12.26 -19.82 -25.56
C SER A 3 -10.82 -19.42 -25.90
N THR A 4 -10.39 -18.21 -25.54
CA THR A 4 -9.11 -17.68 -26.00
C THR A 4 -7.90 -18.41 -25.41
N LEU A 5 -7.91 -18.76 -24.11
CA LEU A 5 -6.75 -19.43 -23.51
C LEU A 5 -6.62 -20.87 -24.00
N HIS A 6 -7.73 -21.61 -24.12
CA HIS A 6 -7.72 -22.99 -24.59
C HIS A 6 -7.08 -23.10 -25.98
N ASP A 7 -7.51 -22.26 -26.92
CA ASP A 7 -7.00 -22.25 -28.30
C ASP A 7 -5.52 -21.81 -28.38
N LEU A 8 -5.12 -20.84 -27.54
CA LEU A 8 -3.72 -20.43 -27.41
C LEU A 8 -2.86 -21.58 -26.90
N MET A 9 -3.35 -22.30 -25.88
CA MET A 9 -2.65 -23.46 -25.37
C MET A 9 -2.51 -24.49 -26.48
N ILE A 10 -3.58 -24.90 -27.18
CA ILE A 10 -3.54 -25.94 -28.24
C ILE A 10 -2.46 -25.65 -29.28
N ARG A 11 -2.41 -24.41 -29.78
CA ARG A 11 -1.51 -24.02 -30.87
C ARG A 11 -0.08 -23.72 -30.44
N THR A 12 0.21 -23.65 -29.14
CA THR A 12 1.55 -23.34 -28.63
C THR A 12 2.25 -24.64 -28.21
N PRO A 13 3.27 -25.11 -28.95
CA PRO A 13 4.06 -26.26 -28.53
C PRO A 13 5.00 -25.89 -27.38
N GLY A 14 5.52 -26.92 -26.68
CA GLY A 14 6.57 -26.73 -25.67
C GLY A 14 6.13 -26.02 -24.38
N LEU A 15 4.82 -25.95 -24.09
CA LEU A 15 4.33 -25.39 -22.83
C LEU A 15 4.78 -26.27 -21.66
N PRO A 16 5.46 -25.70 -20.63
CA PRO A 16 5.96 -26.49 -19.50
C PRO A 16 4.88 -27.34 -18.83
N CYS A 17 3.69 -26.78 -18.61
CA CYS A 17 2.55 -27.46 -17.99
C CYS A 17 1.92 -28.58 -18.85
N ARG A 18 2.28 -28.68 -20.13
CA ARG A 18 1.89 -29.81 -20.99
C ARG A 18 2.94 -30.89 -21.06
N LEU A 19 4.21 -30.51 -20.92
CA LEU A 19 5.32 -31.46 -20.88
C LEU A 19 5.31 -32.23 -19.55
N ASP A 20 5.04 -31.52 -18.46
CA ASP A 20 4.86 -32.10 -17.12
C ASP A 20 3.86 -31.26 -16.31
N HIS A 21 2.74 -31.86 -15.92
CA HIS A 21 1.64 -31.16 -15.24
C HIS A 21 1.70 -31.29 -13.72
N GLU A 22 2.39 -32.31 -13.19
CA GLU A 22 2.39 -32.62 -11.76
C GLU A 22 2.91 -31.46 -10.90
N PRO A 23 4.04 -30.79 -11.25
CA PRO A 23 4.54 -29.67 -10.44
C PRO A 23 3.58 -28.47 -10.35
N PHE A 24 2.69 -28.30 -11.34
CA PHE A 24 1.77 -27.17 -11.42
C PHE A 24 0.60 -27.30 -10.46
N PHE A 25 0.25 -28.51 -10.02
CA PHE A 25 -0.84 -28.78 -9.08
C PHE A 25 -0.36 -29.41 -7.76
N SER A 26 0.95 -29.57 -7.58
CA SER A 26 1.55 -30.15 -6.39
C SER A 26 1.32 -29.35 -5.10
N ASP A 27 1.14 -30.07 -4.00
CA ASP A 27 1.12 -29.53 -2.64
C ASP A 27 2.52 -29.32 -2.05
N GLN A 28 3.57 -29.76 -2.74
CA GLN A 28 4.95 -29.59 -2.30
C GLN A 28 5.48 -28.20 -2.70
N ALA A 29 5.93 -27.42 -1.71
CA ALA A 29 6.40 -26.05 -1.93
C ALA A 29 7.54 -25.95 -2.96
N ARG A 30 8.47 -26.92 -2.97
CA ARG A 30 9.59 -26.96 -3.92
C ARG A 30 9.12 -27.14 -5.37
N GLU A 31 8.11 -27.98 -5.59
CA GLU A 31 7.56 -28.30 -6.92
C GLU A 31 6.72 -27.13 -7.44
N ARG A 32 5.90 -26.51 -6.58
CA ARG A 32 5.21 -25.26 -6.92
C ARG A 32 6.18 -24.15 -7.30
N ALA A 33 7.25 -23.97 -6.53
CA ALA A 33 8.27 -22.97 -6.83
C ALA A 33 8.97 -23.26 -8.17
N ALA A 34 9.20 -24.54 -8.50
CA ALA A 34 9.73 -24.94 -9.80
C ALA A 34 8.74 -24.62 -10.93
N ALA A 35 7.46 -24.95 -10.78
CA ALA A 35 6.41 -24.62 -11.74
C ALA A 35 6.28 -23.10 -11.97
N VAL A 36 6.38 -22.30 -10.90
CA VAL A 36 6.40 -20.83 -11.00
C VAL A 36 7.57 -20.35 -11.86
N ARG A 37 8.78 -20.88 -11.64
CA ARG A 37 9.97 -20.53 -12.43
C ARG A 37 9.83 -20.93 -13.90
N GLN A 38 9.30 -22.13 -14.17
CA GLN A 38 9.06 -22.60 -15.54
C GLN A 38 8.12 -21.68 -16.33
N CYS A 39 7.19 -20.98 -15.66
CA CYS A 39 6.32 -20.02 -16.32
C CYS A 39 7.00 -18.69 -16.70
N GLN A 40 8.17 -18.34 -16.15
CA GLN A 40 8.77 -17.01 -16.36
C GLN A 40 9.09 -16.73 -17.83
N THR A 41 9.44 -17.77 -18.60
CA THR A 41 9.75 -17.69 -20.03
C THR A 41 8.60 -18.17 -20.92
N CYS A 42 7.45 -18.52 -20.33
CA CYS A 42 6.31 -19.06 -21.07
C CYS A 42 5.64 -17.95 -21.92
N PRO A 43 5.45 -18.15 -23.23
CA PRO A 43 4.82 -17.13 -24.09
C PRO A 43 3.35 -16.87 -23.74
N LEU A 44 2.69 -17.81 -23.06
CA LEU A 44 1.30 -17.69 -22.64
C LEU A 44 1.14 -17.20 -21.20
N ARG A 45 2.21 -16.72 -20.57
CA ARG A 45 2.21 -16.34 -19.17
C ARG A 45 1.10 -15.32 -18.83
N THR A 46 1.04 -14.21 -19.56
CA THR A 46 0.03 -13.15 -19.38
C THR A 46 -1.39 -13.64 -19.61
N PRO A 47 -1.76 -14.25 -20.75
CA PRO A 47 -3.13 -14.75 -20.94
C PRO A 47 -3.50 -15.86 -19.95
N CYS A 48 -2.54 -16.69 -19.51
CA CYS A 48 -2.76 -17.71 -18.49
C CYS A 48 -3.07 -17.11 -17.12
N ALA A 49 -2.32 -16.08 -16.69
CA ALA A 49 -2.59 -15.36 -15.45
C ALA A 49 -3.91 -14.59 -15.51
N ALA A 50 -4.21 -13.95 -16.64
CA ALA A 50 -5.49 -13.25 -16.86
C ALA A 50 -6.68 -14.19 -16.68
N TYR A 51 -6.67 -15.34 -17.37
CA TYR A 51 -7.69 -16.36 -17.20
C TYR A 51 -7.80 -16.81 -15.74
N ALA A 52 -6.68 -17.11 -15.09
CA ALA A 52 -6.69 -17.64 -13.73
C ALA A 52 -7.20 -16.63 -12.69
N ILE A 53 -7.01 -15.34 -12.93
CA ILE A 53 -7.56 -14.24 -12.12
C ILE A 53 -9.07 -14.11 -12.40
N GLU A 54 -9.48 -14.03 -13.67
CA GLU A 54 -10.85 -13.83 -14.11
C GLU A 54 -11.78 -14.95 -13.63
N THR A 55 -11.37 -16.21 -13.86
CA THR A 55 -12.16 -17.38 -13.43
C THR A 55 -11.88 -17.79 -11.99
N ARG A 56 -11.09 -17.01 -11.24
CA ARG A 56 -10.75 -17.24 -9.83
C ARG A 56 -10.23 -18.65 -9.55
N GLN A 57 -9.36 -19.19 -10.41
CA GLN A 57 -8.79 -20.53 -10.24
C GLN A 57 -8.21 -20.69 -8.82
N ALA A 58 -8.73 -21.65 -8.08
CA ALA A 58 -8.49 -21.79 -6.64
C ALA A 58 -7.21 -22.56 -6.30
N HIS A 59 -6.69 -23.35 -7.24
CA HIS A 59 -5.56 -24.24 -7.02
C HIS A 59 -4.51 -24.12 -8.14
N GLY A 60 -3.31 -24.61 -7.84
CA GLY A 60 -2.22 -24.72 -8.78
C GLY A 60 -1.53 -23.40 -9.18
N VAL A 61 -0.50 -23.57 -10.00
CA VAL A 61 0.32 -22.52 -10.59
C VAL A 61 -0.20 -22.18 -11.98
N TRP A 62 -0.53 -20.91 -12.19
CA TRP A 62 -1.06 -20.39 -13.46
C TRP A 62 -0.28 -19.14 -13.84
N GLY A 63 0.27 -19.07 -15.06
CA GLY A 63 1.02 -17.91 -15.53
C GLY A 63 2.17 -17.48 -14.60
N GLY A 64 2.75 -18.43 -13.85
CA GLY A 64 3.80 -18.17 -12.87
C GLY A 64 3.31 -17.60 -11.55
N THR A 65 2.06 -17.86 -11.18
CA THR A 65 1.43 -17.32 -9.97
C THR A 65 0.70 -18.43 -9.23
N THR A 66 0.74 -18.40 -7.91
CA THR A 66 -0.05 -19.27 -7.04
C THR A 66 -1.45 -18.68 -6.81
N ALA A 67 -2.36 -19.48 -6.26
CA ALA A 67 -3.68 -18.98 -5.85
C ALA A 67 -3.60 -17.83 -4.84
N ALA A 68 -2.58 -17.83 -3.98
CA ALA A 68 -2.33 -16.77 -3.01
C ALA A 68 -1.91 -15.46 -3.70
N ASP A 69 -0.97 -15.53 -4.65
CA ASP A 69 -0.50 -14.36 -5.42
C ASP A 69 -1.64 -13.65 -6.14
N ARG A 70 -2.60 -14.43 -6.69
CA ARG A 70 -3.74 -13.90 -7.45
C ARG A 70 -4.85 -13.30 -6.58
N ARG A 71 -4.85 -13.51 -5.26
CA ARG A 71 -5.99 -13.15 -4.40
C ARG A 71 -6.38 -11.67 -4.49
N SER A 72 -5.37 -10.78 -4.54
CA SER A 72 -5.56 -9.32 -4.57
C SER A 72 -5.98 -8.77 -5.93
N PHE A 73 -6.09 -9.60 -6.97
CA PHE A 73 -6.33 -9.16 -8.34
C PHE A 73 -7.73 -9.54 -8.87
N ARG A 74 -8.57 -10.15 -8.04
CA ARG A 74 -9.89 -10.68 -8.42
C ARG A 74 -11.00 -9.63 -8.54
N ASP A 75 -10.68 -8.37 -8.26
CA ASP A 75 -11.61 -7.24 -8.27
C ASP A 75 -11.54 -6.39 -9.55
N GLY A 76 -10.87 -6.90 -10.59
CA GLY A 76 -10.83 -6.26 -11.91
C GLY A 76 -9.87 -5.07 -12.01
N ARG A 77 -9.10 -4.77 -10.96
CA ARG A 77 -8.06 -3.75 -11.04
C ARG A 77 -6.97 -4.14 -12.06
N PRO A 78 -6.43 -3.17 -12.80
CA PRO A 78 -5.36 -3.43 -13.75
C PRO A 78 -4.10 -3.93 -13.02
N TRP A 79 -3.44 -4.91 -13.63
CA TRP A 79 -2.25 -5.55 -13.08
C TRP A 79 -1.21 -5.76 -14.18
N ARG A 80 0.05 -5.96 -13.77
CA ARG A 80 1.19 -6.29 -14.63
C ARG A 80 2.13 -7.25 -13.92
N PHE A 81 3.05 -7.85 -14.68
CA PHE A 81 4.24 -8.47 -14.10
C PHE A 81 5.37 -7.45 -13.95
N ASP A 82 6.17 -7.55 -12.89
CA ASP A 82 7.42 -6.79 -12.74
C ASP A 82 8.61 -7.50 -13.40
N GLU A 83 9.82 -6.95 -13.26
CA GLU A 83 11.06 -7.55 -13.78
C GLU A 83 11.40 -8.92 -13.19
N HIS A 84 10.88 -9.25 -12.00
CA HIS A 84 11.05 -10.54 -11.33
C HIS A 84 9.92 -11.52 -11.66
N GLY A 85 8.91 -11.07 -12.41
CA GLY A 85 7.73 -11.84 -12.71
C GLY A 85 6.73 -11.95 -11.55
N GLN A 86 6.72 -11.04 -10.59
CA GLN A 86 5.68 -11.00 -9.58
C GLN A 86 4.47 -10.21 -10.10
N LEU A 87 3.26 -10.61 -9.70
CA LEU A 87 2.06 -9.84 -10.01
C LEU A 87 2.05 -8.54 -9.19
N ARG A 88 1.90 -7.42 -9.88
CA ARG A 88 1.77 -6.09 -9.29
C ARG A 88 0.53 -5.37 -9.79
N LEU A 89 -0.07 -4.56 -8.92
CA LEU A 89 -1.09 -3.60 -9.34
C LEU A 89 -0.44 -2.52 -10.20
N VAL A 90 -1.16 -2.04 -11.21
CA VAL A 90 -0.72 -0.82 -11.91
C VAL A 90 -0.75 0.35 -10.93
N CYS A 91 0.29 1.19 -11.00
CA CYS A 91 0.46 2.34 -10.11
C CYS A 91 -0.65 3.39 -10.32
N GLY A 92 -0.73 4.38 -9.44
CA GLY A 92 -1.68 5.49 -9.59
C GLY A 92 -3.06 5.27 -8.95
N SER A 93 -3.16 4.38 -7.98
CA SER A 93 -4.39 4.22 -7.18
C SER A 93 -4.09 4.03 -5.69
N GLU A 94 -5.04 4.37 -4.83
CA GLU A 94 -4.96 4.11 -3.37
C GLU A 94 -4.69 2.62 -3.08
N ALA A 95 -5.29 1.73 -3.89
CA ALA A 95 -5.04 0.31 -3.83
C ALA A 95 -3.58 -0.05 -4.13
N ALA A 96 -3.01 0.52 -5.20
CA ALA A 96 -1.62 0.30 -5.57
C ALA A 96 -0.66 0.91 -4.53
N TYR A 97 -0.98 2.10 -4.00
CA TYR A 97 -0.25 2.70 -2.88
C TYR A 97 -0.13 1.75 -1.70
N ARG A 98 -1.25 1.18 -1.25
CA ARG A 98 -1.25 0.22 -0.14
C ARG A 98 -0.51 -1.07 -0.48
N ALA A 99 -0.54 -1.50 -1.73
CA ALA A 99 0.11 -2.73 -2.16
C ALA A 99 1.64 -2.68 -2.02
N HIS A 100 2.28 -1.51 -2.18
CA HIS A 100 3.72 -1.33 -1.97
C HIS A 100 4.18 -1.84 -0.59
N PHE A 101 3.41 -1.62 0.47
CA PHE A 101 3.75 -2.13 1.81
C PHE A 101 3.69 -3.66 1.89
N GLY A 102 2.77 -4.28 1.13
CA GLY A 102 2.73 -5.74 0.98
C GLY A 102 3.94 -6.29 0.21
N TYR A 103 4.44 -5.51 -0.75
CA TYR A 103 5.67 -5.81 -1.50
C TYR A 103 6.95 -5.47 -0.74
N ARG A 104 6.84 -4.84 0.45
CA ARG A 104 7.97 -4.35 1.27
C ARG A 104 8.85 -3.34 0.55
N GLU A 105 8.22 -2.48 -0.24
CA GLU A 105 8.90 -1.40 -0.94
C GLU A 105 8.34 -0.03 -0.52
N GLN A 106 9.10 1.02 -0.78
CA GLN A 106 8.62 2.38 -0.61
C GLN A 106 7.62 2.70 -1.74
N PRO A 107 6.49 3.36 -1.45
CA PRO A 107 5.57 3.78 -2.49
C PRO A 107 6.24 4.71 -3.50
N CYS A 108 5.97 4.49 -4.79
CA CYS A 108 6.44 5.38 -5.83
C CYS A 108 5.69 6.72 -5.80
N ASP A 109 6.27 7.76 -6.42
CA ASP A 109 5.71 9.11 -6.46
C ASP A 109 4.27 9.14 -6.99
N GLU A 110 3.99 8.36 -8.03
CA GLU A 110 2.64 8.26 -8.62
C GLU A 110 1.62 7.72 -7.60
N CYS A 111 1.99 6.67 -6.87
CA CYS A 111 1.14 6.09 -5.83
C CYS A 111 1.00 7.01 -4.62
N THR A 112 2.07 7.71 -4.23
CA THR A 112 2.02 8.72 -3.16
C THR A 112 1.08 9.87 -3.53
N ALA A 113 1.18 10.39 -4.75
CA ALA A 113 0.27 11.41 -5.25
C ALA A 113 -1.19 10.94 -5.28
N ALA A 114 -1.43 9.68 -5.69
CA ALA A 114 -2.77 9.09 -5.66
C ALA A 114 -3.32 8.97 -4.22
N HIS A 115 -2.47 8.62 -3.26
CA HIS A 115 -2.83 8.57 -1.84
C HIS A 115 -3.16 9.96 -1.29
N ASP A 116 -2.32 10.95 -1.57
CA ASP A 116 -2.54 12.33 -1.12
C ASP A 116 -3.86 12.89 -1.67
N ALA A 117 -4.13 12.66 -2.96
CA ALA A 117 -5.40 13.03 -3.58
C ALA A 117 -6.61 12.33 -2.93
N HIS A 118 -6.50 11.04 -2.63
CA HIS A 118 -7.54 10.28 -1.93
C HIS A 118 -7.80 10.87 -0.53
N VAL A 119 -6.74 11.11 0.24
CA VAL A 119 -6.82 11.66 1.60
C VAL A 119 -7.39 13.08 1.60
N GLU A 120 -7.01 13.92 0.64
CA GLU A 120 -7.58 15.26 0.48
C GLU A 120 -9.07 15.21 0.16
N ALA A 121 -9.48 14.31 -0.75
CA ALA A 121 -10.90 14.09 -1.06
C ALA A 121 -11.70 13.62 0.16
N GLU A 122 -11.18 12.67 0.96
CA GLU A 122 -11.83 12.23 2.20
C GLU A 122 -11.94 13.36 3.23
N ARG A 123 -10.89 14.18 3.38
CA ARG A 123 -10.91 15.35 4.27
C ARG A 123 -11.97 16.36 3.84
N ARG A 124 -12.09 16.65 2.54
CA ARG A 124 -13.13 17.53 2.00
C ARG A 124 -14.52 16.96 2.20
N ALA A 125 -14.73 15.68 1.91
CA ALA A 125 -16.02 15.02 2.15
C ALA A 125 -16.41 15.08 3.63
N ARG A 126 -15.44 14.85 4.54
CA ARG A 126 -15.68 15.00 5.98
C ARG A 126 -16.04 16.44 6.34
N LEU A 127 -15.30 17.43 5.82
CA LEU A 127 -15.56 18.83 6.11
C LEU A 127 -16.97 19.25 5.68
N ALA A 128 -17.46 18.77 4.53
CA ALA A 128 -18.82 19.01 4.08
C ALA A 128 -19.86 18.49 5.09
N VAL A 129 -19.68 17.29 5.65
CA VAL A 129 -20.54 16.75 6.72
C VAL A 129 -20.50 17.63 7.98
N GLU A 130 -19.32 18.14 8.35
CA GLU A 130 -19.21 19.06 9.49
C GLU A 130 -19.91 20.40 9.23
N HIS A 131 -19.91 20.89 7.98
CA HIS A 131 -20.64 22.11 7.58
C HIS A 131 -22.15 21.89 7.61
N GLU A 132 -22.64 20.76 7.12
CA GLU A 132 -24.07 20.42 7.17
C GLU A 132 -24.58 20.35 8.62
N ALA A 133 -23.73 19.95 9.56
CA ALA A 133 -24.02 19.95 11.00
C ALA A 133 -23.92 21.35 11.67
N GLY A 134 -23.71 22.43 10.91
CA GLY A 134 -23.58 23.79 11.42
C GLY A 134 -22.17 24.14 11.96
N GLY A 135 -21.14 23.46 11.45
CA GLY A 135 -19.74 23.67 11.78
C GLY A 135 -19.29 23.03 13.09
N SER A 136 -18.01 22.64 13.16
CA SER A 136 -17.46 21.95 14.33
C SER A 136 -16.00 22.28 14.61
N SER A 137 -15.55 21.95 15.82
CA SER A 137 -14.12 21.97 16.19
C SER A 137 -13.29 21.06 15.28
N ARG A 138 -13.85 19.93 14.83
CA ARG A 138 -13.19 19.04 13.87
C ARG A 138 -13.09 19.70 12.50
N GLY A 139 -14.17 20.34 12.04
CA GLY A 139 -14.20 21.15 10.81
C GLY A 139 -13.16 22.28 10.84
N TYR A 140 -12.98 22.96 11.98
CA TYR A 140 -11.92 23.95 12.15
C TYR A 140 -10.52 23.37 11.93
N HIS A 141 -10.24 22.19 12.47
CA HIS A 141 -8.95 21.53 12.25
C HIS A 141 -8.76 21.08 10.79
N LEU A 142 -9.83 20.62 10.13
CA LEU A 142 -9.80 20.21 8.72
C LEU A 142 -9.47 21.39 7.80
N HIS A 143 -10.08 22.56 8.00
CA HIS A 143 -9.72 23.80 7.30
C HIS A 143 -8.22 24.09 7.39
N ARG A 144 -7.65 24.01 8.59
CA ARG A 144 -6.21 24.25 8.80
C ARG A 144 -5.32 23.23 8.08
N VAL A 145 -5.71 21.96 8.08
CA VAL A 145 -4.96 20.89 7.39
C VAL A 145 -5.04 21.04 5.88
N LEU A 146 -6.17 21.53 5.36
CA LEU A 146 -6.37 21.83 3.94
C LEU A 146 -5.73 23.17 3.51
N GLY A 147 -5.20 23.96 4.45
CA GLY A 147 -4.59 25.26 4.16
C GLY A 147 -5.59 26.37 3.86
N GLU A 148 -6.86 26.18 4.19
CA GLU A 148 -7.96 27.10 3.89
C GLU A 148 -8.36 27.91 5.13
N PRO A 149 -8.82 29.16 4.98
CA PRO A 149 -9.35 29.93 6.09
C PRO A 149 -10.64 29.29 6.63
N ALA A 150 -10.67 29.03 7.93
CA ALA A 150 -11.86 28.43 8.55
C ALA A 150 -13.09 29.34 8.47
N CYS A 151 -14.27 28.75 8.23
CA CYS A 151 -15.55 29.46 8.28
C CYS A 151 -15.93 29.86 9.73
N ASP A 152 -16.85 30.81 9.86
CA ASP A 152 -17.22 31.40 11.15
C ASP A 152 -17.92 30.40 12.07
N GLU A 153 -18.72 29.49 11.52
CA GLU A 153 -19.37 28.41 12.27
C GLU A 153 -18.34 27.48 12.93
N CYS A 154 -17.36 27.00 12.15
CA CYS A 154 -16.27 26.16 12.66
C CYS A 154 -15.39 26.91 13.67
N LYS A 155 -15.07 28.19 13.43
CA LYS A 155 -14.35 29.04 14.41
C LYS A 155 -15.15 29.17 15.70
N GLY A 156 -16.46 29.43 15.61
CA GLY A 156 -17.37 29.54 16.75
C GLY A 156 -17.44 28.25 17.55
N ALA A 157 -17.57 27.10 16.87
CA ALA A 157 -17.55 25.78 17.51
C ALA A 157 -16.22 25.50 18.24
N GLN A 158 -15.08 25.84 17.62
CA GLN A 158 -13.76 25.72 18.24
C GLN A 158 -13.62 26.61 19.48
N ALA A 159 -14.12 27.85 19.43
CA ALA A 159 -14.10 28.78 20.55
C ALA A 159 -14.95 28.27 21.72
N LYS A 160 -16.17 27.77 21.44
CA LYS A 160 -17.05 27.13 22.43
C LYS A 160 -16.37 25.95 23.12
N ARG A 161 -15.75 25.05 22.35
CA ARG A 161 -15.00 23.90 22.90
C ARG A 161 -13.83 24.35 23.76
N SER A 162 -13.02 25.29 23.27
CA SER A 162 -11.87 25.82 24.00
C SER A 162 -12.28 26.49 25.33
N ALA A 163 -13.40 27.22 25.35
CA ALA A 163 -13.96 27.80 26.58
C ALA A 163 -14.41 26.71 27.57
N ALA A 164 -15.07 25.66 27.09
CA ALA A 164 -15.48 24.52 27.91
C ALA A 164 -14.26 23.77 28.49
N ASP A 165 -13.21 23.55 27.69
CA ASP A 165 -11.98 22.88 28.12
C ASP A 165 -11.27 23.68 29.22
N ARG A 166 -11.19 25.01 29.07
CA ARG A 166 -10.67 25.91 30.13
C ARG A 166 -11.54 25.87 31.40
N ALA A 167 -12.86 25.86 31.26
CA ALA A 167 -13.77 25.76 32.40
C ALA A 167 -13.61 24.42 33.15
N ARG A 168 -13.38 23.31 32.43
CA ARG A 168 -13.06 22.00 33.04
C ARG A 168 -11.69 22.01 33.69
N GLY A 169 -10.67 22.55 33.03
CA GLY A 169 -9.32 22.70 33.59
C GLY A 169 -9.26 23.57 34.85
N ARG A 170 -10.10 24.62 34.93
CA ARG A 170 -10.28 25.44 36.13
C ARG A 170 -10.98 24.70 37.28
N LYS A 171 -11.82 23.71 36.96
CA LYS A 171 -12.56 22.87 37.90
C LYS A 171 -11.81 21.60 38.31
N SER A 172 -10.77 21.20 37.58
CA SER A 172 -9.83 20.18 38.06
C SER A 172 -8.99 20.80 39.18
N PRO A 173 -9.07 20.30 40.43
CA PRO A 173 -8.19 20.79 41.48
C PRO A 173 -6.76 20.58 41.00
N GLN A 174 -5.97 21.63 41.16
CA GLN A 174 -4.56 21.72 40.80
C GLN A 174 -3.88 20.38 41.11
N ARG A 175 -3.69 19.52 40.10
CA ARG A 175 -2.77 18.39 40.25
C ARG A 175 -1.44 19.07 40.54
N ALA A 176 -0.98 18.87 41.78
CA ALA A 176 0.30 19.37 42.26
C ALA A 176 1.32 19.23 41.13
N ARG A 177 2.11 20.29 40.90
CA ARG A 177 3.30 20.23 40.05
C ARG A 177 4.24 19.16 40.62
N GLY A 178 3.98 17.90 40.29
CA GLY A 178 4.89 16.79 40.50
C GLY A 178 6.12 17.07 39.66
N GLY A 179 7.27 17.09 40.33
CA GLY A 179 8.53 17.57 39.79
C GLY A 179 8.88 16.99 38.43
N ARG A 180 9.64 17.78 37.67
CA ARG A 180 10.46 17.27 36.57
C ARG A 180 11.37 16.17 37.13
N GLY A 181 10.94 14.92 37.00
CA GLY A 181 11.83 13.78 37.07
C GLY A 181 12.80 13.89 35.89
N VAL A 182 14.05 14.23 36.20
CA VAL A 182 15.19 14.05 35.30
C VAL A 182 15.17 12.58 34.88
N ARG A 183 14.86 12.32 33.61
CA ARG A 183 15.10 11.00 33.02
C ARG A 183 16.60 10.91 32.83
N LYS A 184 17.25 9.99 33.54
CA LYS A 184 18.65 9.64 33.32
C LYS A 184 18.72 8.91 31.99
N SER A 185 19.17 9.58 30.93
CA SER A 185 19.57 8.92 29.69
C SER A 185 20.77 8.02 29.98
N THR A 186 20.56 6.71 29.93
CA THR A 186 21.63 5.76 29.63
C THR A 186 21.54 5.46 28.14
N ASP A 187 22.19 6.29 27.34
CA ASP A 187 22.46 5.96 25.94
C ASP A 187 23.92 5.53 25.83
N THR A 188 24.07 4.22 25.67
CA THR A 188 25.24 3.57 25.07
C THR A 188 25.27 3.98 23.60
N ALA A 189 26.34 4.65 23.18
CA ALA A 189 26.62 4.93 21.78
C ALA A 189 26.98 3.67 20.99
N PRO A 190 26.68 3.64 19.68
CA PRO A 190 27.62 3.08 18.72
C PRO A 190 28.11 4.19 17.78
N GLY A 191 29.44 4.28 17.67
CA GLY A 191 30.14 5.27 16.87
C GLY A 191 29.95 5.10 15.36
N ALA A 192 29.96 6.23 14.66
CA ALA A 192 30.25 6.31 13.25
C ALA A 192 31.77 6.28 13.03
N PRO A 193 32.29 5.58 12.01
CA PRO A 193 33.60 5.89 11.46
C PRO A 193 33.46 6.98 10.39
N ALA A 194 34.18 8.08 10.59
CA ALA A 194 34.58 8.97 9.52
C ALA A 194 36.03 8.65 9.19
N ASP A 195 36.31 8.23 7.96
CA ASP A 195 37.64 8.35 7.38
C ASP A 195 37.49 8.62 5.88
N ALA A 196 37.62 9.90 5.55
CA ALA A 196 37.89 10.38 4.21
C ALA A 196 39.41 10.41 4.04
N GLN A 197 39.96 9.55 3.19
CA GLN A 197 41.32 9.67 2.70
C GLN A 197 41.33 9.69 1.17
N THR A 198 41.47 10.90 0.65
CA THR A 198 42.43 11.31 -0.38
C THR A 198 42.81 10.26 -1.45
N PHE A 199 42.19 10.35 -2.62
CA PHE A 199 42.77 9.83 -3.86
C PHE A 199 43.67 10.90 -4.50
N GLN A 200 44.98 10.65 -4.51
CA GLN A 200 45.93 11.35 -5.37
C GLN A 200 45.89 10.76 -6.79
N ARG A 201 45.90 11.64 -7.79
CA ARG A 201 46.20 11.34 -9.21
C ARG A 201 47.68 11.59 -9.47
N ALA A 202 48.33 10.66 -10.18
CA ALA A 202 49.47 10.79 -11.11
C ALA A 202 49.93 9.36 -11.44
N ALA A 203 50.27 8.94 -12.66
CA ALA A 203 50.31 9.53 -13.99
C ALA A 203 50.04 8.40 -15.00
#